data_AF-A0A3D1AZU7-F1
#
_entry.id   AF-A0A3D1AZU7-F1
#
_cell.length_a   1.000
_cell.length_b   1.000
_cell.length_c   1.000
_cell.angle_alpha   90.00
_cell.angle_beta   90.00
_cell.angle_gamma   90.00
#
_symmetry.space_group_name_H-M   'P 1'
#
loop_
_entity.id
_entity.type
_entity.pdbx_description
1 polymer ?
#
loop_
_entity_poly.entity_id
_entity_poly.type
_entity_poly.pdbx_seq_one_letter_code
_entity_poly.pdbx_strand_id
1 'polypeptide(L)'
;GWRLGYGVMPPVMVDAVNKLMVNSNSCTASFTQRAGIAALTGPQDAVEAMVAEFRRRRDLFCAGLDGLPGFRCQLPAGAFYAFANVAGTGLG
;
A
#
# COMPACT_ATOMS: atom_id res chain seq x y z
N GLY A 1 0.11 -2.53 13.43
CA GLY A 1 -0.72 -2.67 12.22
C GLY A 1 -1.75 -3.74 12.46
N TRP A 2 -3.02 -3.50 12.17
CA TRP A 2 -4.15 -4.33 12.63
C TRP A 2 -4.17 -5.78 12.09
N ARG A 3 -3.31 -6.08 11.10
CA ARG A 3 -3.07 -7.41 10.50
C ARG A 3 -4.34 -8.06 9.94
N LEU A 4 -4.97 -7.36 9.00
CA LEU A 4 -6.08 -7.86 8.20
C LEU A 4 -5.70 -7.86 6.72
N GLY A 5 -6.05 -8.94 6.03
CA GLY A 5 -5.94 -9.07 4.58
C GLY A 5 -6.90 -10.16 4.11
N TYR A 6 -7.24 -10.13 2.82
CA TYR A 6 -8.09 -11.14 2.20
C TYR A 6 -7.56 -11.46 0.80
N GLY A 7 -7.88 -12.66 0.32
CA GLY A 7 -7.59 -13.09 -1.05
C GLY A 7 -8.88 -13.34 -1.81
N VAL A 8 -8.89 -12.98 -3.10
CA VAL A 8 -9.95 -13.34 -4.04
C VAL A 8 -9.34 -14.29 -5.04
N MET A 9 -9.95 -15.46 -5.24
CA MET A 9 -9.38 -16.54 -6.04
C MET A 9 -10.46 -17.37 -6.75
N PRO A 10 -10.12 -18.07 -7.85
CA PRO A 10 -11.02 -19.03 -8.49
C PRO A 10 -11.44 -20.16 -7.54
N PRO A 11 -12.67 -20.71 -7.67
CA PRO A 11 -13.15 -21.78 -6.80
C PRO A 11 -12.24 -23.01 -6.73
N VAL A 12 -11.58 -23.35 -7.85
CA VAL A 12 -10.64 -24.49 -7.93
C VAL A 12 -9.43 -24.36 -6.99
N MET A 13 -9.10 -23.14 -6.53
CA MET A 13 -7.97 -22.90 -5.63
C MET A 13 -8.35 -22.92 -4.14
N VAL A 14 -9.64 -22.84 -3.81
CA VAL A 14 -10.11 -22.58 -2.43
C VAL A 14 -9.61 -23.65 -1.45
N ASP A 15 -9.74 -24.94 -1.78
CA ASP A 15 -9.34 -26.02 -0.87
C ASP A 15 -7.84 -26.04 -0.60
N ALA A 16 -7.03 -25.78 -1.63
CA ALA A 16 -5.58 -25.73 -1.50
C ALA A 16 -5.13 -24.55 -0.64
N VAL A 17 -5.72 -23.36 -0.86
CA VAL A 17 -5.40 -22.16 -0.09
C VAL A 17 -5.87 -22.28 1.36
N ASN A 18 -7.07 -22.83 1.62
CA ASN A 18 -7.55 -23.07 2.97
C ASN A 18 -6.62 -23.99 3.76
N LYS A 19 -6.16 -25.09 3.14
CA LYS A 19 -5.18 -26.01 3.76
C LYS A 19 -3.88 -25.29 4.08
N LEU A 20 -3.37 -24.45 3.17
CA LEU A 20 -2.15 -23.67 3.41
C LEU A 20 -2.34 -22.73 4.61
N MET A 21 -3.45 -21.99 4.65
CA MET A 21 -3.69 -21.00 5.70
C MET A 21 -3.84 -21.63 7.08
N VAL A 22 -4.61 -22.72 7.22
CA VAL A 22 -4.77 -23.44 8.50
C VAL A 22 -3.44 -23.96 9.06
N ASN A 23 -2.50 -24.33 8.19
CA ASN A 23 -1.17 -24.79 8.60
C ASN A 23 -0.13 -23.67 8.77
N SER A 24 -0.42 -22.45 8.31
CA SER A 24 0.55 -21.34 8.26
C SER A 24 0.23 -20.19 9.20
N ASN A 25 -1.04 -19.99 9.56
CA ASN A 25 -1.48 -18.88 10.40
C ASN A 25 -2.70 -19.24 11.25
N SER A 26 -2.82 -18.57 12.39
CA SER A 26 -4.03 -18.58 13.20
C SER A 26 -5.04 -17.55 12.69
N CYS A 27 -6.33 -17.79 12.95
CA CYS A 27 -7.43 -16.90 12.57
C CYS A 27 -7.16 -15.43 12.95
N THR A 28 -7.54 -14.50 12.07
CA THR A 28 -7.43 -13.07 12.35
C THR A 28 -8.23 -12.68 13.59
N ALA A 29 -7.70 -11.79 14.43
CA ALA A 29 -8.38 -11.35 15.65
C ALA A 29 -9.80 -10.83 15.38
N SER A 30 -10.77 -11.26 16.18
CA SER A 30 -12.21 -10.99 15.94
C SER A 30 -12.54 -9.49 15.94
N PHE A 31 -11.89 -8.71 16.80
CA PHE A 31 -12.07 -7.25 16.82
C PHE A 31 -11.55 -6.59 15.54
N THR A 32 -10.44 -7.09 14.98
CA THR A 32 -9.90 -6.63 13.69
C THR A 32 -10.86 -6.93 12.55
N GLN A 33 -11.50 -8.11 12.54
CA GLN A 33 -12.50 -8.44 11.53
C GLN A 33 -13.69 -7.47 11.57
N ARG A 34 -14.20 -7.15 12.77
CA ARG A 34 -15.26 -6.14 12.94
C ARG A 34 -14.84 -4.75 12.48
N ALA A 35 -13.61 -4.34 12.80
CA ALA A 35 -13.06 -3.07 12.32
C ALA A 35 -12.94 -3.05 10.79
N GLY A 36 -12.58 -4.18 10.15
CA GLY A 36 -12.54 -4.32 8.70
C GLY A 36 -13.90 -4.14 8.04
N ILE A 37 -14.96 -4.70 8.62
CA ILE A 37 -16.34 -4.49 8.15
C ILE A 37 -16.68 -3.00 8.21
N ALA A 38 -16.46 -2.36 9.37
CA ALA A 38 -16.72 -0.92 9.53
C ALA A 38 -15.93 -0.06 8.54
N ALA A 39 -14.68 -0.42 8.24
CA ALA A 39 -13.84 0.28 7.27
C ALA A 39 -14.34 0.10 5.81
N LEU A 40 -14.90 -1.05 5.46
CA LEU A 40 -15.41 -1.33 4.11
C LEU A 40 -16.80 -0.77 3.85
N THR A 41 -17.69 -0.79 4.87
CA THR A 41 -19.09 -0.39 4.70
C THR A 41 -19.37 1.01 5.23
N GLY A 42 -18.45 1.59 5.98
CA GLY A 42 -18.56 2.96 6.49
C GLY A 42 -18.19 4.03 5.46
N PRO A 43 -18.25 5.30 5.87
CA PRO A 43 -17.85 6.43 5.02
C PRO A 43 -16.39 6.32 4.58
N GLN A 44 -16.10 6.75 3.36
CA GLN A 44 -14.75 6.67 2.77
C GLN A 44 -14.00 8.01 2.81
N ASP A 45 -14.57 9.05 3.44
CA ASP A 45 -14.01 10.41 3.48
C ASP A 45 -12.56 10.43 4.00
N ALA A 46 -12.26 9.59 5.00
CA ALA A 46 -10.91 9.47 5.56
C ALA A 46 -9.88 8.94 4.54
N VAL A 47 -10.29 8.02 3.66
CA VAL A 47 -9.43 7.49 2.59
C VAL A 47 -9.19 8.56 1.53
N GLU A 48 -10.24 9.27 1.12
CA GLU A 48 -10.15 10.36 0.15
C GLU A 48 -9.24 11.49 0.63
N ALA A 49 -9.39 11.92 1.89
CA ALA A 49 -8.53 12.89 2.53
C ALA A 49 -7.06 12.44 2.55
N MET A 50 -6.80 11.17 2.88
CA MET A 50 -5.45 10.59 2.86
C MET A 50 -4.85 10.59 1.45
N VAL A 51 -5.63 10.19 0.44
CA VAL A 51 -5.20 10.18 -0.96
C VAL A 51 -4.86 11.60 -1.44
N ALA A 52 -5.68 12.60 -1.11
CA ALA A 52 -5.42 13.99 -1.45
C ALA A 52 -4.11 14.50 -0.83
N GLU A 53 -3.90 14.24 0.47
CA GLU A 53 -2.68 14.66 1.16
C GLU A 53 -1.43 13.93 0.64
N PHE A 54 -1.53 12.62 0.37
CA PHE A 54 -0.40 11.88 -0.21
C PHE A 54 -0.08 12.32 -1.64
N ARG A 55 -1.07 12.69 -2.46
CA ARG A 55 -0.82 13.30 -3.78
C ARG A 55 -0.05 14.60 -3.66
N ARG A 56 -0.49 15.51 -2.77
CA ARG A 56 0.20 16.79 -2.52
C ARG A 56 1.66 16.58 -2.07
N ARG A 57 1.89 15.63 -1.16
CA ARG A 57 3.24 15.27 -0.69
C ARG A 57 4.09 14.66 -1.79
N ARG A 58 3.53 13.73 -2.57
CA ARG A 58 4.19 13.07 -3.70
C ARG A 58 4.67 14.11 -4.70
N ASP A 59 3.79 15.02 -5.11
CA ASP A 59 4.09 16.01 -6.14
C ASP A 59 5.22 16.94 -5.69
N LEU A 60 5.17 17.41 -4.43
CA LEU A 60 6.24 18.22 -3.85
C LEU A 60 7.58 17.46 -3.75
N PHE A 61 7.54 16.22 -3.24
CA PHE A 61 8.74 15.44 -2.98
C PHE A 61 9.44 15.02 -4.27
N CYS A 62 8.70 14.50 -5.25
CA CYS A 62 9.25 14.10 -6.54
C CYS A 62 9.80 15.31 -7.33
N ALA A 63 9.09 16.43 -7.36
CA ALA A 63 9.60 17.65 -8.00
C ALA A 63 10.85 18.19 -7.31
N GLY A 64 10.91 18.14 -5.98
CA GLY A 64 12.09 18.51 -5.21
C GLY A 64 13.30 17.64 -5.56
N LEU A 65 13.12 16.32 -5.66
CA LEU A 65 14.18 15.40 -6.06
C LEU A 65 14.65 15.63 -7.50
N ASP A 66 13.74 15.84 -8.45
CA ASP A 66 14.09 16.11 -9.85
C ASP A 66 14.86 17.42 -10.03
N GLY A 67 14.68 18.38 -9.11
CA GLY A 67 15.43 19.63 -9.09
C GLY A 67 16.88 19.51 -8.59
N LEU A 68 17.25 18.38 -7.98
CA LEU A 68 18.61 18.18 -7.45
C LEU A 68 19.56 17.65 -8.54
N PRO A 69 20.80 18.18 -8.64
CA PRO A 69 21.80 17.66 -9.56
C PRO A 69 22.06 16.17 -9.34
N GLY A 70 21.97 15.38 -10.42
CA GLY A 70 22.25 13.94 -10.40
C GLY A 70 21.09 13.05 -9.92
N PHE A 71 19.99 13.63 -9.46
CA PHE A 71 18.77 12.89 -9.07
C PHE A 71 17.74 12.90 -10.19
N ARG A 72 16.99 11.79 -10.32
CA ARG A 72 15.77 11.68 -11.15
C ARG A 72 14.72 10.89 -10.40
N CYS A 73 13.48 11.35 -10.34
CA CYS A 73 12.40 10.68 -9.63
C CYS A 73 11.13 10.66 -10.48
N GLN A 74 10.78 9.49 -11.01
CA GLN A 74 9.53 9.34 -11.75
C GLN A 74 8.34 9.52 -10.81
N LEU A 75 7.33 10.28 -11.27
CA LEU A 75 6.10 10.49 -10.51
C LEU A 75 5.31 9.18 -10.40
N PRO A 76 5.11 8.63 -9.19
CA PRO A 76 4.42 7.36 -9.03
C PRO A 76 2.90 7.51 -9.20
N ALA A 77 2.28 6.55 -9.89
CA ALA A 77 0.83 6.52 -10.11
C ALA A 77 0.03 6.13 -8.84
N GLY A 78 0.67 5.51 -7.86
CA GLY A 78 0.04 5.04 -6.63
C GLY A 78 1.06 4.71 -5.54
N ALA A 79 0.58 4.10 -4.45
CA ALA A 79 1.31 3.97 -3.20
C ALA A 79 1.77 5.33 -2.64
N PHE A 80 2.70 5.30 -1.67
CA PHE A 80 3.23 6.48 -0.99
C PHE A 80 4.77 6.47 -0.93
N TYR A 81 5.40 5.76 -1.88
CA TYR A 81 6.86 5.65 -1.99
C TYR A 81 7.34 6.39 -3.24
N ALA A 82 8.51 7.00 -3.14
CA ALA A 82 9.24 7.58 -4.27
C ALA A 82 10.54 6.80 -4.47
N PHE A 83 10.81 6.39 -5.71
CA PHE A 83 12.00 5.64 -6.05
C PHE A 83 12.95 6.52 -6.86
N ALA A 84 13.85 7.20 -6.16
CA ALA A 84 14.79 8.13 -6.75
C ALA A 84 15.96 7.38 -7.41
N ASN A 85 16.23 7.69 -8.66
CA ASN A 85 17.46 7.31 -9.35
C ASN A 85 18.55 8.32 -8.99
N VAL A 86 19.65 7.80 -8.43
CA VAL A 86 20.81 8.59 -7.96
C VAL A 86 22.06 8.36 -8.81
N ALA A 87 21.97 7.64 -9.92
CA ALA A 87 23.14 7.29 -10.74
C ALA A 87 23.90 8.53 -11.25
N GLY A 88 23.21 9.65 -11.44
CA GLY A 88 23.82 10.92 -11.85
C GLY A 88 24.60 11.65 -10.74
N THR A 89 24.60 11.14 -9.50
CA THR A 89 25.30 11.75 -8.36
C THR A 89 26.76 11.30 -8.24
N GLY A 90 27.16 10.23 -8.95
CA GLY A 90 28.48 9.61 -8.79
C GLY A 90 28.63 8.77 -7.52
N LEU A 91 27.55 8.59 -6.74
CA LEU A 91 27.48 7.64 -5.64
C LEU A 91 27.17 6.24 -6.21
N GLY A 92 28.21 5.43 -6.37
CA GLY A 92 28.16 4.05 -6.86
C GLY A 92 29.37 3.27 -6.39
#